data_AF-A0A9D4VV86-F1
#
_entry.id   AF-A0A9D4VV86-F1
#
_cell.length_a   1.000
_cell.length_b   1.000
_cell.length_c   1.000
_cell.angle_alpha   90.00
_cell.angle_beta   90.00
_cell.angle_gamma   90.00
#
_symmetry.space_group_name_H-M   'P 1'
#
loop_
_entity.id
_entity.type
_entity.pdbx_description
1 polymer ?
#
loop_
_entity_poly.entity_id
_entity_poly.type
_entity_poly.pdbx_seq_one_letter_code
_entity_poly.pdbx_strand_id
1 'polypeptide(L)'
;MFEVHLDNPEVLLRYSSALVQGATNVFWIDIQTNTKRFRSIFRYLLDDDALHHSRLNKIPLQAQRDMYLLLSRFILFYNSAGKIDSFLKQCPVFQTAFLVGSPADIFVNELTDQLQKLKVEPVLLHYLS
;
A
#
# COMPACT_ATOMS: atom_id res chain seq x y z
N MET A 1 -15.31 25.04 1.25
CA MET A 1 -14.46 24.27 0.33
C MET A 1 -13.04 24.49 0.81
N PHE A 2 -12.37 23.47 1.37
CA PHE A 2 -11.02 23.65 1.89
C PHE A 2 -10.04 23.68 0.70
N GLU A 3 -9.57 24.87 0.32
CA GLU A 3 -8.50 25.03 -0.67
C GLU A 3 -7.18 24.64 -0.02
N VAL A 4 -6.72 23.43 -0.32
CA VAL A 4 -5.43 22.94 0.15
C VAL A 4 -4.33 23.55 -0.71
N HIS A 5 -3.41 24.28 -0.07
CA HIS A 5 -2.19 24.74 -0.70
C HIS A 5 -1.23 23.56 -0.87
N LEU A 6 -1.32 22.87 -2.01
CA LEU A 6 -0.52 21.68 -2.34
C LEU A 6 0.97 21.98 -2.61
N ASP A 7 1.36 23.26 -2.63
CA ASP A 7 2.75 23.67 -2.87
C ASP A 7 3.65 23.58 -1.63
N ASN A 8 3.08 23.40 -0.43
CA ASN A 8 3.86 23.19 0.79
C ASN A 8 4.19 21.69 0.96
N PRO A 9 5.48 21.30 0.94
CA PRO A 9 5.90 19.90 1.02
C PRO A 9 5.51 19.22 2.35
N GLU A 10 5.47 19.95 3.46
CA GLU A 10 5.04 19.42 4.76
C GLU A 10 3.54 19.12 4.78
N VAL A 11 2.76 20.01 4.18
CA VAL A 11 1.30 19.86 4.05
C VAL A 11 0.99 18.65 3.16
N LEU A 12 1.69 18.53 2.03
CA LEU A 12 1.56 17.40 1.12
C LEU A 12 1.95 16.07 1.80
N LEU A 13 3.03 16.05 2.59
CA LEU A 13 3.43 14.87 3.36
C LEU A 13 2.37 14.50 4.39
N ARG A 14 1.82 15.48 5.11
CA ARG A 14 0.78 15.24 6.12
C ARG A 14 -0.48 14.64 5.50
N TYR A 15 -0.95 15.17 4.36
CA TYR A 15 -2.12 14.62 3.68
C TYR A 15 -1.86 13.23 3.12
N SER A 16 -0.68 13.01 2.53
CA SER A 16 -0.31 11.70 1.98
C SER A 16 -0.20 10.65 3.09
N SER A 17 0.37 11.01 4.24
CA SER A 17 0.44 10.13 5.41
C SER A 17 -0.95 9.82 5.98
N ALA A 18 -1.82 10.84 6.09
CA ALA A 18 -3.20 10.67 6.53
C ALA A 18 -3.99 9.75 5.58
N LEU A 19 -3.77 9.86 4.26
CA LEU A 19 -4.35 8.97 3.27
C LEU A 19 -3.90 7.52 3.47
N VAL A 20 -2.59 7.28 3.62
CA VAL A 20 -2.06 5.92 3.83
C VAL A 20 -2.56 5.31 5.13
N GLN A 21 -2.60 6.09 6.23
CA GLN A 21 -3.17 5.62 7.49
C GLN A 21 -4.67 5.34 7.39
N GLY A 22 -5.43 6.24 6.75
CA GLY A 22 -6.86 6.05 6.50
C GLY A 22 -7.14 4.80 5.69
N ALA A 23 -6.40 4.61 4.59
CA ALA A 23 -6.46 3.43 3.73
C ALA A 23 -6.13 2.14 4.50
N THR A 24 -5.10 2.17 5.36
CA THR A 24 -4.75 1.04 6.24
C THR A 24 -5.94 0.62 7.09
N ASN A 25 -6.59 1.56 7.76
CA ASN A 25 -7.71 1.27 8.66
C ASN A 25 -8.90 0.69 7.90
N VAL A 26 -9.28 1.29 6.76
CA VAL A 26 -10.44 0.81 5.99
C VAL A 26 -10.18 -0.55 5.35
N PHE A 27 -8.96 -0.84 4.90
CA PHE A 27 -8.62 -2.17 4.38
C PHE A 27 -8.61 -3.24 5.47
N TRP A 28 -8.21 -2.90 6.69
CA TRP A 28 -8.35 -3.79 7.84
C TRP A 28 -9.81 -4.09 8.19
N ILE A 29 -10.72 -3.13 8.05
CA ILE A 29 -12.17 -3.37 8.21
C ILE A 29 -12.66 -4.39 7.18
N ASP A 30 -12.23 -4.28 5.93
CA ASP A 30 -12.55 -5.25 4.87
C ASP A 30 -12.10 -6.67 5.24
N ILE A 31 -10.86 -6.83 5.74
CA ILE A 31 -10.37 -8.12 6.25
C ILE A 31 -11.24 -8.63 7.41
N GLN A 32 -11.48 -7.80 8.43
CA GLN A 32 -12.22 -8.22 9.64
C GLN A 32 -13.68 -8.58 9.36
N THR A 33 -14.27 -7.95 8.34
CA THR A 33 -15.65 -8.21 7.93
C THR A 33 -15.77 -9.28 6.85
N ASN A 34 -14.64 -9.80 6.34
CA ASN A 34 -14.58 -10.67 5.16
C ASN A 34 -15.34 -10.07 3.96
N THR A 35 -15.17 -8.77 3.73
CA THR A 35 -15.75 -8.06 2.58
C THR A 35 -14.67 -7.29 1.83
N LYS A 36 -14.95 -6.85 0.60
CA LYS A 36 -14.00 -6.09 -0.25
C LYS A 36 -14.61 -4.74 -0.67
N ARG A 37 -15.20 -4.01 0.28
CA ARG A 37 -15.94 -2.75 0.02
C ARG A 37 -15.03 -1.63 -0.46
N PHE A 38 -13.78 -1.60 -0.02
CA PHE A 38 -12.81 -0.54 -0.33
C PHE A 38 -11.88 -0.91 -1.49
N ARG A 39 -12.25 -1.93 -2.28
CA ARG A 39 -11.49 -2.36 -3.46
C ARG A 39 -11.28 -1.26 -4.49
N SER A 40 -12.22 -0.33 -4.64
CA SER A 40 -12.08 0.82 -5.53
C SER A 40 -10.94 1.75 -5.10
N ILE A 41 -10.83 2.01 -3.79
CA ILE A 41 -9.74 2.82 -3.22
C ILE A 41 -8.40 2.10 -3.42
N PHE A 42 -8.35 0.79 -3.14
CA PHE A 42 -7.15 0.01 -3.38
C PHE A 42 -6.69 0.07 -4.83
N ARG A 43 -7.62 -0.12 -5.79
CA ARG A 43 -7.32 -0.04 -7.22
C ARG A 43 -6.85 1.35 -7.63
N TYR A 44 -7.45 2.41 -7.11
CA TYR A 44 -6.99 3.77 -7.38
C TYR A 44 -5.54 3.95 -6.90
N LEU A 45 -5.22 3.55 -5.66
CA LEU A 45 -3.87 3.67 -5.12
C LEU A 45 -2.85 2.80 -5.88
N LEU A 46 -3.22 1.59 -6.29
CA LEU A 46 -2.33 0.69 -7.02
C LEU A 46 -2.19 1.11 -8.48
N ASP A 47 -3.31 1.18 -9.20
CA ASP A 47 -3.35 1.34 -10.64
C ASP A 47 -3.04 2.76 -11.04
N ASP A 48 -3.68 3.75 -10.41
CA ASP A 48 -3.54 5.14 -10.82
C ASP A 48 -2.30 5.80 -10.21
N ASP A 49 -1.93 5.47 -8.97
CA ASP A 49 -0.81 6.14 -8.29
C ASP A 49 0.49 5.32 -8.29
N ALA A 50 0.48 4.09 -7.76
CA ALA A 50 1.72 3.31 -7.56
C ALA A 50 2.34 2.77 -8.85
N LEU A 51 1.53 2.39 -9.84
CA LEU A 51 2.01 1.86 -11.11
C LEU A 51 2.38 2.96 -12.14
N HIS A 52 2.00 4.22 -11.88
CA HIS A 52 2.30 5.35 -12.76
C HIS A 52 3.41 6.22 -12.18
N HIS A 53 4.63 6.02 -12.68
CA HIS A 53 5.83 6.75 -12.25
C HIS A 53 5.67 8.29 -12.25
N SER A 54 4.92 8.85 -13.22
CA SER A 54 4.66 10.28 -13.34
C SER A 54 3.78 10.86 -12.22
N ARG A 55 2.93 10.04 -11.60
CA ARG A 55 2.09 10.41 -10.45
C ARG A 55 2.81 10.11 -9.15
N LEU A 56 3.49 8.97 -9.07
CA LEU A 56 4.31 8.59 -7.92
C LEU A 56 5.34 9.66 -7.57
N ASN A 57 6.01 10.24 -8.56
CA ASN A 57 7.01 11.30 -8.37
C ASN A 57 6.45 12.61 -7.79
N LYS A 58 5.12 12.80 -7.78
CA LYS A 58 4.47 13.95 -7.13
C LYS A 58 4.23 13.73 -5.64
N ILE A 59 4.33 12.49 -5.17
CA ILE A 59 4.14 12.12 -3.77
C ILE A 59 5.48 12.25 -3.06
N PRO A 60 5.55 12.82 -1.84
CA PRO A 60 6.77 12.83 -1.05
C PRO A 60 7.34 11.42 -0.85
N LEU A 61 8.66 11.25 -0.97
CA LEU A 61 9.31 9.92 -0.94
C LEU A 61 8.91 9.07 0.28
N GLN A 62 8.74 9.70 1.45
CA GLN A 62 8.29 9.00 2.65
C GLN A 62 6.89 8.39 2.46
N ALA A 63 5.95 9.16 1.93
CA ALA A 63 4.61 8.67 1.67
C ALA A 63 4.55 7.64 0.53
N GLN A 64 5.44 7.73 -0.46
CA GLN A 64 5.59 6.68 -1.47
C GLN A 64 5.96 5.33 -0.82
N ARG A 65 6.93 5.35 0.10
CA ARG A 65 7.35 4.15 0.85
C ARG A 65 6.20 3.60 1.68
N ASP A 66 5.53 4.45 2.47
CA ASP A 66 4.43 4.02 3.32
C ASP A 66 3.27 3.44 2.48
N MET A 67 2.98 4.03 1.32
CA MET A 67 2.01 3.53 0.36
C MET A 67 2.45 2.18 -0.25
N TYR A 68 3.73 2.02 -0.59
CA TYR A 68 4.27 0.76 -1.10
C TYR A 68 4.13 -0.38 -0.08
N LEU A 69 4.45 -0.12 1.19
CA LEU A 69 4.28 -1.10 2.26
C LEU A 69 2.79 -1.44 2.47
N LEU A 70 1.91 -0.43 2.45
CA LEU A 70 0.46 -0.63 2.48
C LEU A 70 0.00 -1.54 1.34
N LEU A 71 0.33 -1.21 0.09
CA LEU A 71 -0.11 -1.99 -1.06
C LEU A 71 0.42 -3.43 -1.03
N SER A 72 1.67 -3.62 -0.58
CA SER A 72 2.29 -4.94 -0.39
C SER A 72 1.43 -5.84 0.51
N ARG A 73 0.91 -5.32 1.62
CA ARG A 73 0.08 -6.07 2.58
C ARG A 73 -1.30 -6.46 2.04
N PHE A 74 -1.83 -5.79 1.02
CA PHE A 74 -3.22 -5.99 0.57
C PHE A 74 -3.35 -6.43 -0.89
N ILE A 75 -2.25 -6.57 -1.63
CA ILE A 75 -2.29 -6.91 -3.06
C ILE A 75 -2.91 -8.28 -3.35
N LEU A 76 -2.67 -9.27 -2.47
CA LEU A 76 -3.27 -10.59 -2.58
C LEU A 76 -4.75 -10.55 -2.17
N PHE A 77 -5.06 -9.90 -1.06
CA PHE A 77 -6.43 -9.71 -0.56
C PHE A 77 -7.39 -9.15 -1.63
N TYR A 78 -6.96 -8.13 -2.36
CA TYR A 78 -7.79 -7.51 -3.41
C TYR A 78 -7.67 -8.19 -4.79
N ASN A 79 -7.08 -9.38 -4.85
CA ASN A 79 -6.89 -10.19 -6.05
C ASN A 79 -6.20 -9.40 -7.18
N SER A 80 -5.01 -8.89 -6.88
CA SER A 80 -4.17 -8.14 -7.81
C SER A 80 -2.78 -8.77 -7.99
N ALA A 81 -2.66 -10.08 -7.73
CA ALA A 81 -1.40 -10.83 -7.81
C ALA A 81 -0.73 -10.73 -9.20
N GLY A 82 -1.51 -10.65 -10.27
CA GLY A 82 -0.99 -10.45 -11.65
C GLY A 82 -0.25 -9.13 -11.88
N LYS A 83 -0.30 -8.19 -10.92
CA LYS A 83 0.38 -6.89 -10.99
C LYS A 83 1.66 -6.84 -10.14
N ILE A 84 2.00 -7.92 -9.43
CA ILE A 84 3.15 -7.95 -8.51
C ILE A 84 4.45 -7.61 -9.26
N ASP A 85 4.70 -8.20 -10.43
CA ASP A 85 5.93 -7.91 -11.19
C ASP A 85 6.08 -6.40 -11.51
N SER A 86 5.03 -5.78 -12.06
CA SER A 86 5.01 -4.34 -12.33
C SER A 86 5.13 -3.50 -11.06
N PHE A 87 4.50 -3.94 -9.98
CA PHE A 87 4.53 -3.27 -8.68
C PHE A 87 5.93 -3.27 -8.06
N LEU A 88 6.62 -4.42 -8.05
CA LEU A 88 7.98 -4.57 -7.53
C LEU A 88 8.98 -3.67 -8.30
N LYS A 89 8.76 -3.48 -9.60
CA LYS A 89 9.57 -2.56 -10.44
C LYS A 89 9.40 -1.09 -10.07
N GLN A 90 8.29 -0.72 -9.43
CA GLN A 90 8.00 0.66 -8.97
C GLN A 90 8.38 0.87 -7.50
N CYS A 91 9.18 0.00 -6.91
CA CYS A 91 9.62 0.14 -5.53
C CYS A 91 10.37 1.45 -5.32
N PRO A 92 9.96 2.30 -4.36
CA PRO A 92 10.67 3.54 -4.07
C PRO A 92 12.05 3.24 -3.47
N VAL A 93 12.98 4.18 -3.60
CA VAL A 93 14.31 4.05 -3.00
C VAL A 93 14.17 4.09 -1.48
N PHE A 94 14.60 3.03 -0.80
CA PHE A 94 14.77 3.01 0.66
C PHE A 94 16.22 3.42 0.98
N GLN A 95 16.43 4.47 1.77
CA GLN A 95 17.78 4.89 2.18
C GLN A 95 18.55 3.78 2.91
N THR A 96 17.80 2.86 3.53
CA THR A 96 18.29 1.70 4.27
C THR A 96 18.35 0.44 3.41
N ALA A 97 18.34 0.54 2.07
CA ALA A 97 18.23 -0.58 1.14
C ALA A 97 19.25 -1.71 1.39
N PHE A 98 20.46 -1.38 1.85
CA PHE A 98 21.47 -2.39 2.21
C PHE A 98 21.01 -3.32 3.36
N LEU A 99 20.23 -2.79 4.31
CA LEU A 99 19.72 -3.55 5.46
C LEU A 99 18.32 -4.14 5.20
N VAL A 100 17.56 -3.56 4.27
CA VAL A 100 16.14 -3.88 4.04
C VAL A 100 15.95 -4.92 2.91
N GLY A 101 16.94 -5.07 2.02
CA GLY A 101 16.91 -6.05 0.94
C GLY A 101 16.32 -5.52 -0.37
N SER A 102 16.09 -6.43 -1.31
CA SER A 102 15.48 -6.14 -2.61
C SER A 102 13.98 -5.80 -2.47
N PRO A 103 13.34 -5.22 -3.51
CA PRO A 103 11.89 -5.00 -3.52
C PRO A 103 11.07 -6.26 -3.21
N ALA A 104 11.54 -7.43 -3.65
CA ALA A 104 10.91 -8.71 -3.38
C ALA A 104 11.03 -9.10 -1.90
N ASP A 105 12.18 -8.84 -1.27
CA ASP A 105 12.39 -9.11 0.15
C ASP A 105 11.47 -8.24 1.01
N ILE A 106 11.36 -6.95 0.69
CA ILE A 106 10.41 -6.03 1.34
C ILE A 106 8.98 -6.54 1.22
N PHE A 107 8.58 -6.92 0.00
CA PHE A 107 7.24 -7.41 -0.28
C PHE A 107 6.93 -8.67 0.52
N VAL A 108 7.84 -9.66 0.51
CA VAL A 108 7.67 -10.92 1.24
C VAL A 108 7.64 -10.68 2.74
N ASN A 109 8.47 -9.78 3.27
CA ASN A 109 8.44 -9.42 4.69
C ASN A 109 7.09 -8.83 5.09
N GLU A 110 6.60 -7.83 4.35
CA GLU A 110 5.31 -7.20 4.62
C GLU A 110 4.12 -8.16 4.49
N LEU A 111 4.15 -9.01 3.46
CA LEU A 111 3.15 -10.06 3.28
C LEU A 111 3.18 -11.06 4.44
N THR A 112 4.37 -11.51 4.84
CA THR A 112 4.54 -12.47 5.93
C THR A 112 4.05 -11.88 7.25
N ASP A 113 4.44 -10.65 7.56
CA ASP A 113 3.99 -9.92 8.75
C ASP A 113 2.47 -9.74 8.77
N GLN A 114 1.86 -9.49 7.60
CA GLN A 114 0.41 -9.40 7.48
C GLN A 114 -0.25 -10.76 7.78
N LEU A 115 0.24 -11.85 7.20
CA LEU A 115 -0.30 -13.19 7.42
C LEU A 115 -0.15 -13.64 8.88
N GLN A 116 0.97 -13.32 9.53
CA GLN A 116 1.18 -13.62 10.97
C GLN A 116 0.18 -12.89 11.88
N LYS A 117 -0.32 -11.72 11.47
CA LYS A 117 -1.37 -11.00 12.21
C LYS A 117 -2.75 -11.65 12.04
N LEU A 118 -2.98 -12.39 10.95
CA LEU A 118 -4.24 -13.09 10.68
C LEU A 118 -4.27 -14.45 11.39
N LYS A 119 -4.73 -14.44 12.64
CA LYS A 119 -4.75 -15.65 13.51
C LYS A 119 -5.98 -16.54 13.34
N VAL A 120 -6.92 -16.18 12.48
CA VAL A 120 -8.22 -16.85 12.33
C VAL A 120 -8.28 -17.50 10.95
N GLU A 121 -8.42 -18.83 10.91
CA GLU A 121 -8.35 -19.62 9.66
C GLU A 121 -9.35 -19.15 8.58
N PRO A 122 -10.66 -18.94 8.86
CA PRO A 122 -11.59 -18.39 7.87
C PRO A 122 -11.14 -17.05 7.25
N VAL A 123 -10.52 -16.18 8.05
CA VAL A 123 -10.03 -14.88 7.60
C VAL A 123 -8.79 -15.04 6.71
N LEU A 124 -7.90 -15.96 7.06
CA LEU A 124 -6.72 -16.29 6.25
C LEU A 124 -7.13 -16.86 4.89
N LEU A 125 -8.11 -17.78 4.86
CA LEU A 125 -8.63 -18.35 3.63
C LEU A 125 -9.28 -17.28 2.74
N HIS A 126 -10.09 -16.39 3.33
CA HIS A 126 -10.68 -15.27 2.59
C HIS A 126 -9.62 -14.28 2.07
N TYR A 127 -8.51 -14.13 2.80
CA TYR A 127 -7.42 -13.26 2.39
C TYR A 127 -6.67 -13.80 1.17
N LEU A 128 -6.47 -15.12 1.10
CA LEU A 128 -5.75 -15.78 0.01
C LEU A 128 -6.63 -16.18 -1.18
N SER A 129 -7.95 -15.99 -1.11
CA SER A 129 -8.92 -16.29 -2.17
C SER A 129 -9.09 -15.15 -3.18
#